data_AF-A0A6A9US15-F1
#
_entry.id   AF-A0A6A9US15-F1
#
_cell.length_a   1.000
_cell.length_b   1.000
_cell.length_c   1.000
_cell.angle_alpha   90.00
_cell.angle_beta   90.00
_cell.angle_gamma   90.00
#
_symmetry.space_group_name_H-M   'P 1'
#
loop_
_entity.id
_entity.type
_entity.pdbx_description
1 polymer ?
#
loop_
_entity_poly.entity_id
_entity_poly.type
_entity_poly.pdbx_seq_one_letter_code
_entity_poly.pdbx_strand_id
1 'polypeptide(L)'
;MLWDKLRRRPRPDAEPNPPTIAASHPSSYSHEIELALIAAVYSAAGGEDEPAADPLTVRVVVDRWHRHRAGKPADSLSHISSLDDHAFCRVLDDRTRLGGRPRSCVIQDAADRLLEAGISCAADLAADPLRASRQLEQVRGLEARAIGQLFQLLELPHSTAA
;
A
#
# COMPACT_ATOMS: atom_id res chain seq x y z
N MET A 1 3.28 -28.53 52.26
CA MET A 1 2.72 -27.73 51.15
C MET A 1 3.87 -27.06 50.41
N LEU A 2 3.72 -26.91 49.09
CA LEU A 2 4.70 -26.45 48.09
C LEU A 2 5.76 -27.49 47.69
N TRP A 3 6.16 -27.43 46.42
CA TRP A 3 7.18 -28.22 45.69
C TRP A 3 6.71 -29.39 44.81
N ASP A 4 5.64 -29.23 44.02
CA ASP A 4 5.38 -30.23 42.95
C ASP A 4 4.62 -29.72 41.71
N LYS A 5 5.03 -28.59 41.10
CA LYS A 5 4.40 -28.08 39.87
C LYS A 5 5.33 -27.39 38.87
N LEU A 6 6.51 -27.93 38.55
CA LEU A 6 7.30 -27.41 37.41
C LEU A 6 8.09 -28.50 36.65
N ARG A 7 7.37 -29.49 36.11
CA ARG A 7 7.88 -30.32 35.00
C ARG A 7 6.81 -30.47 33.91
N ARG A 8 6.51 -29.39 33.20
CA ARG A 8 5.92 -29.49 31.86
C ARG A 8 7.06 -29.61 30.85
N ARG A 9 7.22 -30.80 30.28
CA ARG A 9 8.08 -31.06 29.13
C ARG A 9 7.64 -30.15 27.95
N PRO A 10 8.56 -29.66 27.11
CA PRO A 10 8.17 -29.05 25.84
C PRO A 10 7.51 -30.13 24.96
N ARG A 11 6.30 -29.84 24.45
CA ARG A 11 5.67 -30.65 23.40
C ARG A 11 6.46 -30.44 22.10
N PRO A 12 6.81 -31.49 21.34
CA PRO A 12 7.51 -31.38 20.07
C PRO A 12 6.56 -31.15 18.87
N ASP A 13 5.37 -30.60 19.10
CA ASP A 13 4.39 -30.32 18.05
C ASP A 13 4.02 -28.82 18.10
N ALA A 14 5.01 -27.98 17.78
CA ALA A 14 4.72 -26.63 17.34
C ALA A 14 4.38 -26.73 15.85
N GLU A 15 3.13 -26.41 15.54
CA GLU A 15 2.62 -26.18 14.19
C GLU A 15 3.66 -25.42 13.36
N PRO A 16 3.81 -25.69 12.05
CA PRO A 16 4.78 -25.00 11.24
C PRO A 16 4.57 -23.50 11.42
N ASN A 17 5.63 -22.81 11.86
CA ASN A 17 5.64 -21.36 11.99
C ASN A 17 4.93 -20.75 10.77
N PRO A 18 4.02 -19.78 10.94
CA PRO A 18 3.47 -19.06 9.80
C PRO A 18 4.64 -18.62 8.92
N PRO A 19 4.54 -18.77 7.59
CA PRO A 19 5.68 -18.58 6.70
C PRO A 19 6.37 -17.28 7.06
N THR A 20 7.65 -17.40 7.46
CA THR A 20 8.53 -16.29 7.72
C THR A 20 8.37 -15.34 6.53
N ILE A 21 8.09 -14.05 6.79
CA ILE A 21 7.79 -12.97 5.82
C ILE A 21 8.90 -12.80 4.73
N ALA A 22 9.95 -13.61 4.78
CA ALA A 22 11.02 -13.76 3.83
C ALA A 22 10.75 -14.86 2.77
N ALA A 23 9.77 -14.67 1.89
CA ALA A 23 9.77 -15.26 0.54
C ALA A 23 8.71 -14.55 -0.32
N SER A 24 9.17 -13.80 -1.33
CA SER A 24 8.40 -13.18 -2.42
C SER A 24 7.19 -12.32 -2.02
N HIS A 25 7.44 -11.05 -1.69
CA HIS A 25 6.44 -10.04 -2.05
C HIS A 25 6.35 -10.00 -3.57
N PRO A 26 5.15 -9.89 -4.17
CA PRO A 26 5.06 -9.93 -5.61
C PRO A 26 5.82 -8.74 -6.20
N SER A 27 6.52 -8.96 -7.30
CA SER A 27 7.22 -7.91 -8.04
C SER A 27 6.25 -6.92 -8.70
N SER A 28 4.95 -7.19 -8.62
CA SER A 28 3.86 -6.55 -9.36
C SER A 28 2.53 -6.74 -8.62
N TYR A 29 1.60 -5.84 -8.87
CA TYR A 29 0.20 -5.85 -8.45
C TYR A 29 -0.70 -5.56 -9.66
N SER A 30 -0.40 -6.15 -10.82
CA SER A 30 -1.00 -5.84 -12.13
C SER A 30 -2.54 -5.74 -12.17
N HIS A 31 -3.24 -6.32 -11.19
CA HIS A 31 -4.70 -6.27 -11.06
C HIS A 31 -5.19 -5.81 -9.67
N GLU A 32 -4.34 -5.14 -8.88
CA GLU A 32 -4.67 -4.73 -7.51
C GLU A 32 -4.27 -3.27 -7.28
N ILE A 33 -5.04 -2.35 -7.88
CA ILE A 33 -4.75 -0.91 -7.85
C ILE A 33 -4.58 -0.34 -6.43
N GLU A 34 -5.32 -0.86 -5.45
CA GLU A 34 -5.22 -0.41 -4.06
C GLU A 34 -3.83 -0.75 -3.48
N LEU A 35 -3.32 -1.97 -3.73
CA LEU A 35 -2.01 -2.39 -3.23
C LEU A 35 -0.88 -1.66 -3.95
N ALA A 36 -1.02 -1.50 -5.26
CA ALA A 36 -0.06 -0.77 -6.08
C ALA A 36 0.09 0.69 -5.60
N LEU A 37 -1.03 1.36 -5.31
CA LEU A 37 -1.05 2.74 -4.83
C LEU A 37 -0.40 2.85 -3.45
N ILE A 38 -0.78 1.98 -2.51
CA ILE A 38 -0.18 1.96 -1.16
C ILE A 38 1.34 1.73 -1.25
N ALA A 39 1.77 0.74 -2.03
CA ALA A 39 3.18 0.42 -2.18
C ALA A 39 3.98 1.54 -2.84
N ALA A 40 3.43 2.16 -3.89
CA ALA A 40 4.04 3.30 -4.58
C ALA A 40 4.21 4.49 -3.65
N VAL A 41 3.15 4.84 -2.90
CA VAL A 41 3.21 5.95 -1.95
C VAL A 41 4.24 5.66 -0.88
N TYR A 42 4.25 4.51 -0.20
CA TYR A 42 5.21 4.23 0.87
C TYR A 42 6.67 4.12 0.39
N SER A 43 6.89 3.77 -0.88
CA SER A 43 8.22 3.72 -1.49
C SER A 43 8.76 5.10 -1.91
N ALA A 44 7.92 6.14 -1.89
CA ALA A 44 8.33 7.50 -2.24
C ALA A 44 9.09 8.18 -1.09
N ALA A 45 10.04 9.05 -1.39
CA ALA A 45 10.64 9.96 -0.41
C ALA A 45 9.97 11.34 -0.51
N GLY A 46 9.71 11.99 0.63
CA GLY A 46 9.09 13.33 0.70
C GLY A 46 10.06 14.48 0.91
N GLY A 47 11.34 14.19 1.12
CA GLY A 47 12.39 15.16 1.41
C GLY A 47 13.49 14.57 2.30
N GLU A 48 14.42 15.42 2.74
CA GLU A 48 15.58 15.03 3.57
C GLU A 48 15.15 14.39 4.92
N ASP A 49 14.06 14.87 5.51
CA ASP A 49 13.50 14.38 6.78
C ASP A 49 12.38 13.33 6.61
N GLU A 50 12.03 12.98 5.36
CA GLU A 50 10.94 12.07 5.03
C GLU A 50 11.44 10.96 4.10
N PRO A 51 12.32 10.06 4.60
CA PRO A 51 12.87 9.00 3.77
C PRO A 51 11.78 8.05 3.29
N ALA A 52 12.04 7.43 2.14
CA ALA A 52 11.25 6.29 1.68
C ALA A 52 11.23 5.19 2.75
N ALA A 53 10.08 4.53 2.90
CA ALA A 53 9.99 3.38 3.78
C ALA A 53 10.92 2.27 3.26
N ASP A 54 11.57 1.54 4.16
CA ASP A 54 12.34 0.38 3.77
C ASP A 54 11.40 -0.71 3.19
N PRO A 55 11.92 -1.62 2.35
CA PRO A 55 11.08 -2.61 1.71
C PRO A 55 10.25 -3.47 2.67
N LEU A 56 10.74 -3.79 3.88
CA LEU A 56 9.96 -4.59 4.84
C LEU A 56 8.76 -3.78 5.36
N THR A 57 8.95 -2.50 5.65
CA THR A 57 7.86 -1.61 6.08
C THR A 57 6.77 -1.49 5.01
N VAL A 58 7.14 -1.33 3.74
CA VAL A 58 6.16 -1.30 2.63
C VAL A 58 5.32 -2.58 2.62
N ARG A 59 5.97 -3.75 2.79
CA ARG A 59 5.29 -5.05 2.79
C ARG A 59 4.30 -5.19 3.94
N VAL A 60 4.71 -4.79 5.15
CA VAL A 60 3.85 -4.84 6.33
C VAL A 60 2.58 -4.01 6.12
N VAL A 61 2.70 -2.83 5.52
CA VAL A 61 1.56 -1.95 5.26
C VAL A 61 0.62 -2.53 4.19
N VAL A 62 1.18 -3.06 3.09
CA VAL A 62 0.39 -3.73 2.04
C VAL A 62 -0.35 -4.95 2.59
N ASP A 63 0.33 -5.80 3.37
CA ASP A 63 -0.26 -6.99 3.98
C ASP A 63 -1.34 -6.64 5.03
N ARG A 64 -1.17 -5.55 5.78
CA ARG A 64 -2.23 -5.02 6.66
C ARG A 64 -3.49 -4.67 5.88
N TRP A 65 -3.35 -3.97 4.75
CA TRP A 65 -4.48 -3.65 3.89
C TRP A 65 -5.11 -4.90 3.28
N HIS A 66 -4.30 -5.80 2.72
CA HIS A 66 -4.79 -7.05 2.13
C HIS A 66 -5.55 -7.93 3.15
N ARG A 67 -5.09 -8.00 4.41
CA ARG A 67 -5.82 -8.65 5.51
C ARG A 67 -7.10 -7.92 5.88
N HIS A 68 -7.10 -6.58 5.89
CA HIS A 68 -8.31 -5.78 6.11
C HIS A 68 -9.37 -6.07 5.02
N ARG A 69 -8.94 -6.28 3.78
CA ARG A 69 -9.76 -6.73 2.65
C ARG A 69 -10.20 -8.19 2.73
N ALA A 70 -9.78 -8.93 3.78
CA ALA A 70 -10.04 -10.35 3.97
C ALA A 70 -9.58 -11.22 2.78
N GLY A 71 -8.48 -10.85 2.13
CA GLY A 71 -7.95 -11.55 0.95
C GLY A 71 -8.80 -11.43 -0.31
N LYS A 72 -9.77 -10.51 -0.33
CA LYS A 72 -10.51 -10.18 -1.55
C LYS A 72 -9.63 -9.34 -2.49
N PRO A 73 -9.85 -9.42 -3.81
CA PRO A 73 -9.15 -8.56 -4.77
C PRO A 73 -9.23 -7.09 -4.36
N ALA A 74 -8.06 -6.44 -4.33
CA ALA A 74 -7.89 -5.05 -3.92
C ALA A 74 -7.81 -4.15 -5.17
N ASP A 75 -8.83 -4.27 -6.01
CA ASP A 75 -8.91 -3.61 -7.33
C ASP A 75 -10.01 -2.54 -7.42
N SER A 76 -10.43 -1.95 -6.30
CA SER A 76 -11.40 -0.85 -6.32
C SER A 76 -11.02 0.27 -5.36
N LEU A 77 -10.67 1.42 -5.93
CA LEU A 77 -10.28 2.61 -5.18
C LEU A 77 -11.38 3.11 -4.23
N SER A 78 -12.65 2.80 -4.52
CA SER A 78 -13.78 3.14 -3.65
C SER A 78 -13.62 2.61 -2.22
N HIS A 79 -12.90 1.50 -2.01
CA HIS A 79 -12.66 0.98 -0.68
C HIS A 79 -11.75 1.86 0.16
N ILE A 80 -10.74 2.47 -0.46
CA ILE A 80 -9.85 3.43 0.20
C ILE A 80 -10.64 4.71 0.51
N SER A 81 -11.32 5.26 -0.49
CA SER A 81 -12.07 6.52 -0.38
C SER A 81 -13.29 6.44 0.55
N SER A 82 -13.87 5.25 0.75
CA SER A 82 -15.03 5.07 1.65
C SER A 82 -14.68 5.12 3.14
N LEU A 83 -13.41 4.97 3.50
CA LEU A 83 -12.96 5.03 4.88
C LEU A 83 -12.70 6.48 5.29
N ASP A 84 -13.09 6.83 6.52
CA ASP A 84 -12.63 8.08 7.10
C ASP A 84 -11.12 8.05 7.33
N ASP A 85 -10.47 9.22 7.28
CA ASP A 85 -9.01 9.38 7.43
C ASP A 85 -8.46 8.66 8.66
N HIS A 86 -9.19 8.69 9.78
CA HIS A 86 -8.72 8.06 11.01
C HIS A 86 -8.80 6.53 10.92
N ALA A 87 -9.88 5.98 10.37
CA ALA A 87 -10.01 4.55 10.14
C ALA A 87 -8.93 4.04 9.20
N PHE A 88 -8.70 4.74 8.07
CA PHE A 88 -7.69 4.31 7.10
C PHE A 88 -6.27 4.37 7.68
N CYS A 89 -5.93 5.47 8.36
CA CYS A 89 -4.65 5.61 9.07
C CYS A 89 -4.43 4.48 10.09
N ARG A 90 -5.47 4.09 10.83
CA ARG A 90 -5.41 2.97 11.79
C ARG A 90 -5.21 1.62 11.14
N VAL A 91 -5.84 1.36 9.99
CA VAL A 91 -5.68 0.10 9.25
C VAL A 91 -4.22 -0.06 8.81
N LEU A 92 -3.62 1.01 8.31
CA LEU A 92 -2.22 1.01 7.88
C LEU A 92 -1.24 1.07 9.07
N ASP A 93 -1.68 1.53 10.24
CA ASP A 93 -0.83 1.97 11.37
C ASP A 93 0.29 2.90 10.85
N ASP A 94 -0.17 3.95 10.13
CA ASP A 94 0.70 4.93 9.48
C ASP A 94 1.33 5.86 10.51
N ARG A 95 2.66 5.87 10.53
CA ARG A 95 3.49 6.76 11.36
C ARG A 95 4.43 7.60 10.52
N THR A 96 4.32 7.48 9.20
CA THR A 96 5.23 8.08 8.24
C THR A 96 4.57 9.27 7.55
N ARG A 97 5.39 10.11 6.94
CA ARG A 97 4.91 11.29 6.23
C ARG A 97 5.44 11.34 4.81
N LEU A 98 4.69 12.05 3.97
CA LEU A 98 5.05 12.40 2.61
C LEU A 98 4.49 13.80 2.31
N GLY A 99 5.37 14.75 2.02
CA GLY A 99 5.01 16.15 1.80
C GLY A 99 4.48 16.83 3.07
N GLY A 100 4.96 16.43 4.26
CA GLY A 100 4.54 16.97 5.55
C GLY A 100 3.21 16.43 6.08
N ARG A 101 2.59 15.46 5.40
CA ARG A 101 1.29 14.86 5.77
C ARG A 101 1.40 13.35 5.95
N PRO A 102 0.51 12.70 6.72
CA PRO A 102 0.45 11.24 6.76
C PRO A 102 0.32 10.64 5.36
N ARG A 103 1.04 9.54 5.09
CA ARG A 103 0.98 8.86 3.79
C ARG A 103 -0.43 8.32 3.50
N SER A 104 -1.17 7.93 4.54
CA SER A 104 -2.57 7.52 4.42
C SER A 104 -3.44 8.60 3.77
N CYS A 105 -3.25 9.87 4.15
CA CYS A 105 -3.97 10.99 3.54
C CYS A 105 -3.57 11.18 2.07
N VAL A 106 -2.28 11.04 1.74
CA VAL A 106 -1.81 11.14 0.34
C VAL A 106 -2.41 10.02 -0.52
N ILE A 107 -2.52 8.81 0.02
CA ILE A 107 -3.16 7.67 -0.65
C ILE A 107 -4.66 7.92 -0.87
N GLN A 108 -5.38 8.44 0.13
CA GLN A 108 -6.80 8.79 -0.01
C GLN A 108 -7.01 9.91 -1.03
N ASP A 109 -6.24 11.01 -0.94
CA ASP A 109 -6.31 12.10 -1.92
C ASP A 109 -6.04 11.58 -3.35
N ALA A 110 -5.08 10.67 -3.51
CA ALA A 110 -4.81 10.04 -4.81
C ALA A 110 -5.95 9.14 -5.31
N ALA A 111 -6.55 8.34 -4.43
CA ALA A 111 -7.72 7.53 -4.76
C ALA A 111 -8.91 8.40 -5.19
N ASP A 112 -9.17 9.49 -4.46
CA ASP A 112 -10.25 10.44 -4.75
C ASP A 112 -10.05 11.12 -6.10
N ARG A 113 -8.84 11.60 -6.41
CA ARG A 113 -8.52 12.22 -7.71
C ARG A 113 -8.69 11.27 -8.88
N LEU A 114 -8.35 9.99 -8.70
CA LEU A 114 -8.57 8.96 -9.72
C LEU A 114 -10.08 8.68 -9.90
N LEU A 115 -10.84 8.57 -8.81
CA LEU A 115 -12.29 8.38 -8.85
C LEU A 115 -13.03 9.55 -9.50
N GLU A 116 -12.64 10.80 -9.20
CA GLU A 116 -13.14 12.01 -9.86
C GLU A 116 -12.92 11.98 -11.38
N ALA A 117 -11.86 11.30 -11.83
CA ALA A 117 -11.57 11.10 -13.24
C ALA A 117 -12.24 9.85 -13.85
N GLY A 118 -13.07 9.14 -13.09
CA GLY A 118 -13.74 7.91 -13.52
C GLY A 118 -12.82 6.69 -13.56
N ILE A 119 -11.69 6.72 -12.88
CA ILE A 119 -10.76 5.60 -12.76
C ILE A 119 -11.02 4.91 -11.43
N SER A 120 -11.56 3.69 -11.47
CA SER A 120 -11.97 2.95 -10.27
C SER A 120 -11.13 1.70 -10.01
N CYS A 121 -10.59 1.08 -11.06
CA CYS A 121 -9.81 -0.16 -11.01
C CYS A 121 -8.53 -0.06 -11.88
N ALA A 122 -7.67 -1.09 -11.80
CA ALA A 122 -6.44 -1.15 -12.62
C ALA A 122 -6.73 -1.11 -14.13
N ALA A 123 -7.83 -1.72 -14.57
CA ALA A 123 -8.22 -1.72 -15.98
C ALA A 123 -8.60 -0.33 -16.50
N ASP A 124 -9.29 0.48 -15.69
CA ASP A 124 -9.63 1.87 -16.05
C ASP A 124 -8.36 2.72 -16.17
N LEU A 125 -7.41 2.52 -15.26
CA LEU A 125 -6.11 3.22 -15.27
C LEU A 125 -5.29 2.83 -16.51
N ALA A 126 -5.32 1.55 -16.90
CA ALA A 126 -4.68 1.05 -18.11
C ALA A 126 -5.31 1.61 -19.39
N ALA A 127 -6.61 1.88 -19.38
CA ALA A 127 -7.34 2.43 -20.52
C ALA A 127 -7.00 3.91 -20.79
N ASP A 128 -6.68 4.69 -19.74
CA ASP A 128 -6.33 6.11 -19.87
C ASP A 128 -5.17 6.54 -18.92
N PRO A 129 -3.94 6.06 -19.16
CA PRO A 129 -2.79 6.29 -18.28
C PRO A 129 -2.37 7.77 -18.22
N LEU A 130 -2.56 8.53 -19.30
CA LEU A 130 -2.23 9.95 -19.35
C LEU A 130 -3.16 10.78 -18.46
N ARG A 131 -4.47 10.50 -18.51
CA ARG A 131 -5.42 11.15 -17.61
C ARG A 131 -5.15 10.79 -16.16
N ALA A 132 -4.84 9.52 -15.87
CA ALA A 132 -4.47 9.07 -14.53
C ALA A 132 -3.26 9.84 -13.99
N SER A 133 -2.18 9.94 -14.78
CA SER A 133 -0.97 10.69 -14.38
C SER A 133 -1.28 12.15 -14.04
N ARG A 134 -2.02 12.85 -14.91
CA ARG A 134 -2.40 14.27 -14.69
C ARG A 134 -3.24 14.49 -13.44
N GLN A 135 -4.02 13.50 -13.01
CA GLN A 135 -4.81 13.58 -11.79
C GLN A 135 -3.96 13.34 -10.56
N LEU A 136 -3.06 12.36 -10.63
CA LEU A 136 -2.11 12.07 -9.55
C LEU A 136 -1.11 13.21 -9.32
N GLU A 137 -0.70 13.92 -10.37
CA GLU A 137 0.16 15.12 -10.27
C GLU A 137 -0.47 16.27 -9.47
N GLN A 138 -1.80 16.28 -9.31
CA GLN A 138 -2.50 17.28 -8.50
C GLN A 138 -2.50 16.94 -7.01
N VAL A 139 -2.03 15.75 -6.63
CA VAL A 139 -1.99 15.29 -5.24
C VAL A 139 -0.76 15.85 -4.55
N ARG A 140 -0.97 16.69 -3.54
CA ARG A 140 0.14 17.30 -2.79
C ARG A 140 0.99 16.23 -2.11
N GLY A 141 2.29 16.24 -2.43
CA GLY A 141 3.28 15.29 -1.88
C GLY A 141 3.49 14.05 -2.75
N LEU A 142 2.70 13.86 -3.81
CA LEU A 142 2.89 12.74 -4.74
C LEU A 142 3.71 13.20 -5.94
N GLU A 143 5.00 12.85 -5.97
CA GLU A 143 5.91 13.23 -7.04
C GLU A 143 5.86 12.27 -8.24
N ALA A 144 6.33 12.73 -9.40
CA ALA A 144 6.38 11.96 -10.64
C ALA A 144 7.06 10.58 -10.48
N ARG A 145 8.06 10.46 -9.60
CA ARG A 145 8.72 9.18 -9.30
C ARG A 145 7.77 8.17 -8.64
N ALA A 146 6.94 8.63 -7.71
CA ALA A 146 5.95 7.78 -7.04
C ALA A 146 4.85 7.35 -8.03
N ILE A 147 4.44 8.26 -8.91
CA ILE A 147 3.50 7.98 -9.99
C ILE A 147 4.09 6.92 -10.93
N GLY A 148 5.33 7.08 -11.38
CA GLY A 148 6.03 6.07 -12.18
C GLY A 148 6.13 4.71 -11.51
N GLN A 149 6.38 4.69 -10.20
CA GLN A 149 6.37 3.46 -9.41
C GLN A 149 4.99 2.78 -9.41
N LEU A 150 3.90 3.53 -9.32
CA LEU A 150 2.53 2.99 -9.43
C LEU A 150 2.32 2.31 -10.79
N PHE A 151 2.66 2.98 -11.90
CA PHE A 151 2.53 2.40 -13.24
C PHE A 151 3.39 1.14 -13.39
N GLN A 152 4.63 1.17 -12.88
CA GLN A 152 5.52 0.01 -12.90
C GLN A 152 4.93 -1.17 -12.12
N LEU A 153 4.39 -0.91 -10.92
CA LEU A 153 3.76 -1.93 -10.08
C LEU A 153 2.49 -2.50 -10.72
N LEU A 154 1.79 -1.74 -11.55
CA LEU A 154 0.64 -2.20 -12.33
C LEU A 154 1.04 -2.85 -13.67
N GLU A 155 2.34 -2.92 -14.00
CA GLU A 155 2.85 -3.38 -15.30
C GLU A 155 2.34 -2.55 -16.49
N LEU A 156 2.08 -1.27 -16.27
CA LEU A 156 1.56 -0.35 -17.27
C LEU A 156 2.66 0.51 -17.88
N PRO A 157 2.53 0.90 -19.16
CA PRO A 157 3.50 1.80 -19.79
C PRO A 157 3.46 3.15 -19.08
N HIS A 158 4.60 3.58 -18.54
CA HIS A 158 4.74 4.92 -17.99
C HIS A 158 4.97 5.90 -19.15
N SER A 159 3.94 6.65 -19.55
CA SER A 159 4.11 7.74 -20.50
C SER A 159 4.75 8.93 -19.81
N THR A 160 6.09 9.00 -19.83
CA THR A 160 6.79 10.26 -19.66
C THR A 160 6.45 11.15 -20.84
N ALA A 161 5.57 12.13 -20.64
CA ALA A 161 5.41 13.20 -21.60
C ALA A 161 6.76 13.92 -21.72
N ALA A 162 7.36 13.85 -22.91
CA ALA A 162 8.53 14.63 -23.31
C ALA A 162 8.14 16.08 -23.62
#